data_AF-A0A8S3SJ78-F1
#
_entry.id   AF-A0A8S3SJ78-F1
#
_cell.length_a   1.000
_cell.length_b   1.000
_cell.length_c   1.000
_cell.angle_alpha   90.00
_cell.angle_beta   90.00
_cell.angle_gamma   90.00
#
_symmetry.space_group_name_H-M   'P 1'
#
loop_
_entity.id
_entity.type
_entity.pdbx_description
1 polymer ?
#
loop_
_entity_poly.entity_id
_entity_poly.type
_entity_poly.pdbx_seq_one_letter_code
_entity_poly.pdbx_strand_id
1 'polypeptide(L)'
;MTQFFFKCRTRIQREIQANKLVNNVTVAEKNKSNEKKQPSSGGVLSPKTIQLPICSTTKSHRMRIVCKNQNSNRHKITVAKTQTFKNKGIFISTNSRCCSDHLGGKYFKQEALKALKHTSPSTFFNRTDVVNLLDRTRSMLKDVSKLNFDVQIAMSDDDFVNLTGLTKQQMYVVATHVTDSRNSEVRSIRTCLAILLVKLRTGLSNTILGTLFSLKSYNIRRAVHSARESLIKNFVPSFLGFNHMSHSVFAQSHTTPTAKTLFTGNNEDTAVLILDGTYIYIQKSSYHKFQKKTYSYVIGELIVEGGSILCKKRKSDVVYYDYRHSSPFILFGIK
;
A
#
# COMPACT_ATOMS: atom_id res chain seq x y z
N MET A 1 -21.84 -25.67 6.09
CA MET A 1 -21.32 -24.54 5.28
C MET A 1 -20.31 -24.96 4.21
N THR A 2 -19.31 -25.79 4.50
CA THR A 2 -18.28 -26.27 3.54
C THR A 2 -18.82 -27.11 2.37
N GLN A 3 -19.82 -27.97 2.58
CA GLN A 3 -20.47 -28.72 1.49
C GLN A 3 -21.29 -27.82 0.54
N PHE A 4 -21.86 -26.71 1.06
CA PHE A 4 -22.63 -25.77 0.25
C PHE A 4 -21.73 -24.98 -0.71
N PHE A 5 -20.56 -24.53 -0.23
CA PHE A 5 -19.54 -23.88 -1.07
C PHE A 5 -18.95 -24.81 -2.13
N PHE A 6 -18.78 -26.11 -1.83
CA PHE A 6 -18.27 -27.08 -2.82
C PHE A 6 -19.31 -27.37 -3.92
N LYS A 7 -20.60 -27.45 -3.58
CA LYS A 7 -21.71 -27.58 -4.54
C LYS A 7 -21.88 -26.34 -5.42
N CYS A 8 -21.73 -25.13 -4.86
CA CYS A 8 -21.75 -23.90 -5.66
C CYS A 8 -20.56 -23.82 -6.63
N ARG A 9 -19.36 -24.17 -6.18
CA ARG A 9 -18.15 -24.14 -7.04
C ARG A 9 -18.26 -25.12 -8.22
N THR A 10 -18.77 -26.32 -8.00
CA THR A 10 -18.96 -27.31 -9.07
C THR A 10 -20.07 -26.91 -10.05
N ARG A 11 -21.14 -26.27 -9.57
CA ARG A 11 -22.22 -25.75 -10.44
C ARG A 11 -21.73 -24.61 -11.34
N ILE A 12 -20.96 -23.67 -10.79
CA ILE A 12 -20.37 -22.55 -11.56
C ILE A 12 -19.38 -23.05 -12.62
N GLN A 13 -18.55 -24.06 -12.29
CA GLN A 13 -17.62 -24.63 -13.27
C GLN A 13 -18.34 -25.35 -14.42
N ARG A 14 -19.47 -26.03 -14.14
CA ARG A 14 -20.30 -26.65 -15.18
C ARG A 14 -20.97 -25.62 -16.09
N GLU A 15 -21.46 -24.52 -15.54
CA GLU A 15 -22.04 -23.41 -16.34
C GLU A 15 -20.99 -22.72 -17.22
N ILE A 16 -19.77 -22.52 -16.72
CA ILE A 16 -18.66 -21.97 -17.54
C ILE A 16 -18.32 -22.91 -18.69
N GLN A 17 -18.35 -24.23 -18.47
CA GLN A 17 -18.03 -25.22 -19.49
C GLN A 17 -19.17 -25.38 -20.51
N ALA A 18 -20.43 -25.31 -20.06
CA ALA A 18 -21.60 -25.28 -20.94
C ALA A 18 -21.60 -24.03 -21.85
N ASN A 19 -21.30 -22.85 -21.30
CA ASN A 19 -21.21 -21.61 -22.07
C ASN A 19 -20.06 -21.60 -23.09
N LYS A 20 -18.95 -22.31 -22.80
CA LYS A 20 -17.88 -22.52 -23.79
C LYS A 20 -18.31 -23.43 -24.94
N LEU A 21 -19.09 -24.47 -24.66
CA LEU A 21 -19.62 -25.38 -25.69
C LEU A 21 -20.64 -24.67 -26.59
N VAL A 22 -21.56 -23.90 -26.01
CA VAL A 22 -22.55 -23.10 -26.77
C VAL A 22 -21.85 -22.07 -27.67
N ASN A 23 -20.85 -21.36 -27.16
CA ASN A 23 -20.09 -20.40 -27.95
C ASN A 23 -19.34 -21.07 -29.12
N ASN A 24 -18.77 -22.26 -28.90
CA ASN A 24 -18.08 -22.99 -29.97
C ASN A 24 -19.02 -23.49 -31.07
N VAL A 25 -20.25 -23.89 -30.72
CA VAL A 25 -21.29 -24.27 -31.71
C VAL A 25 -21.73 -23.05 -32.54
N THR A 26 -21.97 -21.90 -31.90
CA THR A 26 -22.34 -20.67 -32.63
C THR A 26 -21.22 -20.11 -33.53
N VAL A 27 -19.96 -20.38 -33.22
CA VAL A 27 -18.82 -19.99 -34.07
C VAL A 27 -18.68 -20.97 -35.25
N ALA A 28 -19.02 -22.24 -35.09
CA ALA A 28 -19.02 -23.22 -36.18
C ALA A 28 -20.17 -22.99 -37.18
N GLU A 29 -21.35 -22.56 -36.72
CA GLU A 29 -22.50 -22.28 -37.59
C GLU A 29 -22.34 -20.97 -38.40
N LYS A 30 -21.61 -19.98 -37.87
CA LYS A 30 -21.32 -18.73 -38.61
C LYS A 30 -20.32 -18.87 -39.76
N ASN A 31 -19.59 -19.99 -39.82
CA ASN A 31 -18.58 -20.23 -40.87
C ASN A 31 -19.13 -20.94 -42.12
N LYS A 32 -20.46 -21.16 -42.23
CA LYS A 32 -21.08 -21.84 -43.39
C LYS A 32 -21.98 -20.99 -44.28
N SER A 33 -22.02 -19.67 -44.11
CA SER A 33 -22.78 -18.79 -45.02
C SER A 33 -22.17 -17.39 -45.13
N ASN A 34 -21.29 -17.18 -46.12
CA ASN A 34 -21.28 -16.00 -47.00
C ASN A 34 -20.03 -15.98 -47.91
N GLU A 35 -20.06 -16.74 -49.00
CA GLU A 35 -19.46 -16.29 -50.25
C GLU A 35 -20.56 -15.65 -51.10
N LYS A 36 -20.74 -14.34 -50.93
CA LYS A 36 -21.37 -13.49 -51.96
C LYS A 36 -20.48 -12.27 -52.14
N LYS A 37 -19.86 -12.19 -53.32
CA LYS A 37 -19.10 -11.04 -53.82
C LYS A 37 -19.96 -9.78 -53.68
N GLN A 38 -19.53 -8.84 -52.84
CA GLN A 38 -20.09 -7.49 -52.85
C GLN A 38 -19.43 -6.65 -53.95
N PRO A 39 -20.20 -5.84 -54.69
CA PRO A 39 -19.67 -4.86 -55.61
C PRO A 39 -18.99 -3.74 -54.82
N SER A 40 -17.95 -3.15 -55.41
CA SER A 40 -17.19 -2.02 -54.89
C SER A 40 -18.07 -0.80 -54.58
N SER A 41 -18.59 -0.72 -53.36
CA SER A 41 -19.18 0.52 -52.84
C SER A 41 -18.03 1.45 -52.46
N GLY A 42 -17.99 2.65 -53.03
CA GLY A 42 -17.05 3.71 -52.67
C GLY A 42 -17.05 3.92 -51.15
N GLY A 43 -16.03 3.39 -50.48
CA GLY A 43 -15.94 3.42 -49.04
C GLY A 43 -15.81 4.86 -48.57
N VAL A 44 -16.76 5.31 -47.75
CA VAL A 44 -16.64 6.56 -47.01
C VAL A 44 -15.34 6.48 -46.20
N LEU A 45 -14.29 7.14 -46.68
CA LEU A 45 -13.02 7.19 -45.99
C LEU A 45 -13.23 7.88 -44.64
N SER A 46 -12.84 7.22 -43.55
CA SER A 46 -12.91 7.82 -42.22
C SER A 46 -12.21 9.18 -42.22
N PRO A 47 -12.82 10.22 -41.63
CA PRO A 47 -12.25 11.57 -41.65
C PRO A 47 -10.86 11.58 -40.99
N LYS A 48 -9.93 12.35 -41.57
CA LYS A 48 -8.54 12.46 -41.07
C LYS A 48 -8.46 12.92 -39.62
N THR A 49 -9.43 13.72 -39.19
CA THR A 49 -9.58 14.19 -37.82
C THR A 49 -11.04 14.15 -37.38
N ILE A 50 -11.27 13.79 -36.13
CA ILE A 50 -12.58 13.80 -35.48
C ILE A 50 -12.59 14.83 -34.36
N GLN A 51 -13.70 15.53 -34.17
CA GLN A 51 -13.91 16.44 -33.04
C GLN A 51 -14.57 15.67 -31.91
N LEU A 52 -13.96 15.68 -30.72
CA LEU A 52 -14.53 15.07 -29.52
C LEU A 52 -14.77 16.15 -28.45
N PRO A 53 -15.82 16.04 -27.62
CA PRO A 53 -16.14 16.97 -26.54
C PRO A 53 -15.22 16.73 -25.32
N ILE A 54 -13.91 16.78 -25.57
CA ILE A 54 -12.86 16.63 -24.56
C ILE A 54 -12.12 17.95 -24.49
N CYS A 55 -12.08 18.54 -23.30
CA CYS A 55 -11.35 19.77 -23.04
C CYS A 55 -9.86 19.59 -23.34
N SER A 56 -9.20 20.59 -23.95
CA SER A 56 -7.74 20.55 -24.13
C SER A 56 -7.04 21.83 -23.75
N THR A 57 -5.74 21.69 -23.52
CA THR A 57 -4.81 22.82 -23.36
C THR A 57 -4.34 23.37 -24.69
N THR A 58 -3.81 24.58 -24.69
CA THR A 58 -3.19 25.20 -25.87
C THR A 58 -2.16 24.29 -26.55
N LYS A 59 -2.29 24.10 -27.87
CA LYS A 59 -1.38 23.30 -28.69
C LYS A 59 -0.17 24.15 -29.10
N SER A 60 0.84 24.23 -28.24
CA SER A 60 2.13 24.87 -28.58
C SER A 60 3.29 23.89 -28.42
N HIS A 61 4.14 23.83 -29.45
CA HIS A 61 5.41 23.10 -29.41
C HIS A 61 6.58 23.98 -28.92
N ARG A 62 6.39 25.31 -28.93
CA ARG A 62 7.41 26.30 -28.55
C ARG A 62 7.32 26.69 -27.07
N MET A 63 6.11 26.73 -26.53
CA MET A 63 5.85 27.18 -25.16
C MET A 63 5.65 26.00 -24.20
N ARG A 64 6.12 26.15 -22.96
CA ARG A 64 5.83 25.20 -21.87
C ARG A 64 4.35 25.25 -21.50
N ILE A 65 3.75 24.10 -21.21
CA ILE A 65 2.29 24.01 -21.02
C ILE A 65 1.77 24.68 -19.74
N VAL A 66 2.59 24.75 -18.68
CA VAL A 66 2.20 25.34 -17.39
C VAL A 66 2.64 26.81 -17.31
N CYS A 67 3.95 27.06 -17.38
CA CYS A 67 4.51 28.41 -17.22
C CYS A 67 4.55 29.26 -18.49
N LYS A 68 4.17 28.73 -19.66
CA LYS A 68 4.13 29.45 -20.96
C LYS A 68 5.45 30.06 -21.46
N ASN A 69 6.54 29.96 -20.70
CA ASN A 69 7.86 30.48 -21.07
C ASN A 69 8.56 29.59 -22.13
N GLN A 70 9.41 30.20 -22.96
CA GLN A 70 10.07 29.58 -24.12
C GLN A 70 11.46 28.95 -23.84
N ASN A 71 11.96 29.01 -22.60
CA ASN A 71 13.31 28.53 -22.25
C ASN A 71 13.59 27.06 -22.64
N SER A 72 14.88 26.74 -22.81
CA SER A 72 15.42 25.49 -23.37
C SER A 72 15.11 24.22 -22.55
N ASN A 73 14.97 24.31 -21.22
CA ASN A 73 14.73 23.15 -20.34
C ASN A 73 13.30 22.58 -20.49
N ARG A 74 13.10 21.73 -21.49
CA ARG A 74 11.80 21.15 -21.85
C ARG A 74 11.85 19.62 -21.79
N HIS A 75 11.03 19.05 -20.92
CA HIS A 75 10.92 17.60 -20.72
C HIS A 75 9.66 17.04 -21.40
N LYS A 76 9.78 15.81 -21.92
CA LYS A 76 8.65 15.05 -22.46
C LYS A 76 7.79 14.53 -21.30
N ILE A 77 6.52 14.93 -21.29
CA ILE A 77 5.62 14.70 -20.16
C ILE A 77 4.60 13.56 -20.39
N THR A 78 5.03 12.40 -20.87
CA THR A 78 4.09 11.31 -21.25
C THR A 78 3.17 10.88 -20.11
N VAL A 79 3.71 10.62 -18.91
CA VAL A 79 2.95 10.15 -17.75
C VAL A 79 2.08 11.28 -17.16
N ALA A 80 2.61 12.50 -17.10
CA ALA A 80 1.88 13.65 -16.59
C ALA A 80 0.67 14.04 -17.46
N LYS A 81 0.69 13.78 -18.78
CA LYS A 81 -0.48 13.91 -19.67
C LYS A 81 -1.61 12.99 -19.23
N THR A 82 -1.27 11.73 -19.02
CA THR A 82 -2.19 10.68 -18.56
C THR A 82 -2.79 11.01 -17.19
N GLN A 83 -1.97 11.51 -16.26
CA GLN A 83 -2.41 12.01 -14.96
C GLN A 83 -3.39 13.19 -15.08
N THR A 84 -3.10 14.15 -15.96
CA THR A 84 -3.97 15.33 -16.16
C THR A 84 -5.32 14.91 -16.71
N PHE A 85 -5.33 14.00 -17.68
CA PHE A 85 -6.56 13.46 -18.24
C PHE A 85 -7.38 12.72 -17.18
N LYS A 86 -6.75 11.89 -16.34
CA LYS A 86 -7.41 11.21 -15.21
C LYS A 86 -8.07 12.17 -14.23
N ASN A 87 -7.33 13.19 -13.80
CA ASN A 87 -7.73 14.01 -12.66
C ASN A 87 -8.62 15.19 -13.06
N LYS A 88 -8.49 15.71 -14.29
CA LYS A 88 -9.20 16.91 -14.76
C LYS A 88 -10.02 16.69 -16.04
N GLY A 89 -9.92 15.54 -16.69
CA GLY A 89 -10.55 15.32 -18.00
C GLY A 89 -9.95 16.18 -19.12
N ILE A 90 -8.76 16.78 -18.90
CA ILE A 90 -8.12 17.67 -19.89
C ILE A 90 -7.11 16.88 -20.72
N PHE A 91 -7.30 16.89 -22.03
CA PHE A 91 -6.36 16.36 -22.99
C PHE A 91 -5.20 17.31 -23.25
N ILE A 92 -3.98 16.75 -23.21
CA ILE A 92 -2.75 17.46 -23.53
C ILE A 92 -2.15 16.84 -24.79
N SER A 93 -1.87 17.68 -25.78
CA SER A 93 -1.32 17.24 -27.07
C SER A 93 0.01 16.50 -26.92
N THR A 94 0.28 15.55 -27.82
CA THR A 94 1.49 14.70 -27.84
C THR A 94 2.81 15.48 -27.88
N ASN A 95 2.81 16.69 -28.44
CA ASN A 95 4.00 17.53 -28.57
C ASN A 95 4.21 18.51 -27.39
N SER A 96 3.25 18.65 -26.47
CA SER A 96 3.39 19.52 -25.30
C SER A 96 4.51 19.05 -24.38
N ARG A 97 5.28 20.02 -23.84
CA ARG A 97 6.42 19.85 -22.93
C ARG A 97 6.26 20.70 -21.66
N CYS A 98 6.99 20.34 -20.60
CA CYS A 98 7.01 21.10 -19.34
C CYS A 98 8.44 21.23 -18.78
N CYS A 99 8.69 22.20 -17.91
CA CYS A 99 9.93 22.26 -17.13
C CYS A 99 9.90 21.32 -15.93
N SER A 100 11.09 21.06 -15.38
CA SER A 100 11.35 20.29 -14.17
C SER A 100 10.66 20.87 -12.93
N ASP A 101 10.54 22.20 -12.83
CA ASP A 101 10.04 22.87 -11.62
C ASP A 101 8.59 22.48 -11.28
N HIS A 102 7.81 22.18 -12.33
CA HIS A 102 6.41 21.76 -12.23
C HIS A 102 6.24 20.23 -12.19
N LEU A 103 7.34 19.48 -12.30
CA LEU A 103 7.33 18.02 -12.27
C LEU A 103 7.85 17.50 -10.93
N GLY A 104 7.12 16.57 -10.34
CA GLY A 104 7.57 15.70 -9.27
C GLY A 104 7.92 14.34 -9.89
N GLY A 105 9.16 14.15 -10.32
CA GLY A 105 9.55 12.99 -11.12
C GLY A 105 8.86 12.98 -12.49
N LYS A 106 8.04 11.96 -12.78
CA LYS A 106 7.31 11.82 -14.06
C LYS A 106 5.90 12.45 -14.04
N TYR A 107 5.48 13.00 -12.90
CA TYR A 107 4.12 13.50 -12.64
C TYR A 107 4.11 15.02 -12.46
N PHE A 108 2.96 15.66 -12.70
CA PHE A 108 2.78 17.07 -12.33
C PHE A 108 2.62 17.22 -10.81
N LYS A 109 3.27 18.24 -10.25
CA LYS A 109 3.00 18.71 -8.88
C LYS A 109 1.56 19.21 -8.76
N GLN A 110 1.00 19.23 -7.55
CA GLN A 110 -0.39 19.67 -7.34
C GLN A 110 -0.62 21.11 -7.79
N GLU A 111 0.32 22.03 -7.53
CA GLU A 111 0.24 23.42 -7.97
C GLU A 111 0.17 23.53 -9.50
N ALA A 112 1.02 22.77 -10.20
CA ALA A 112 1.05 22.71 -11.66
C ALA A 112 -0.24 22.13 -12.22
N LEU A 113 -0.78 21.07 -11.59
CA LEU A 113 -2.09 20.52 -11.95
C LEU A 113 -3.18 21.57 -11.79
N LYS A 114 -3.22 22.30 -10.68
CA LYS A 114 -4.21 23.37 -10.43
C LYS A 114 -4.12 24.48 -11.47
N ALA A 115 -2.90 24.90 -11.84
CA ALA A 115 -2.65 25.95 -12.83
C ALA A 115 -3.09 25.58 -14.27
N LEU A 116 -3.19 24.30 -14.61
CA LEU A 116 -3.68 23.86 -15.92
C LEU A 116 -5.17 24.22 -16.10
N LYS A 117 -5.44 25.11 -17.04
CA LYS A 117 -6.78 25.50 -17.50
C LYS A 117 -7.05 24.95 -18.90
N HIS A 118 -8.29 24.56 -19.17
CA HIS A 118 -8.71 24.22 -20.53
C HIS A 118 -8.80 25.51 -21.36
N THR A 119 -8.39 25.42 -22.63
CA THR A 119 -8.49 26.53 -23.59
C THR A 119 -9.67 26.33 -24.54
N SER A 120 -10.08 25.09 -24.78
CA SER A 120 -11.17 24.75 -25.69
C SER A 120 -12.02 23.63 -25.11
N PRO A 121 -13.37 23.70 -25.23
CA PRO A 121 -14.28 22.68 -24.71
C PRO A 121 -14.30 21.39 -25.57
N SER A 122 -13.87 21.48 -26.82
CA SER A 122 -13.75 20.35 -27.75
C SER A 122 -12.37 20.30 -28.38
N THR A 123 -11.92 19.11 -28.76
CA THR A 123 -10.60 18.88 -29.33
C THR A 123 -10.69 18.04 -30.59
N PHE A 124 -9.94 18.43 -31.62
CA PHE A 124 -9.70 17.60 -32.80
C PHE A 124 -8.60 16.57 -32.52
N PHE A 125 -8.95 15.31 -32.74
CA PHE A 125 -8.07 14.14 -32.61
C PHE A 125 -7.79 13.55 -34.00
N ASN A 126 -6.54 13.18 -34.25
CA ASN A 126 -6.19 12.30 -35.37
C ASN A 126 -6.19 10.83 -34.92
N ARG A 127 -6.05 9.90 -35.86
CA ARG A 127 -5.98 8.45 -35.59
C ARG A 127 -4.98 8.10 -34.48
N THR A 128 -3.79 8.69 -34.52
CA THR A 128 -2.71 8.43 -33.56
C THR A 128 -3.03 8.93 -32.17
N ASP A 129 -3.67 10.09 -32.04
CA ASP A 129 -4.06 10.67 -30.75
C ASP A 129 -5.16 9.83 -30.08
N VAL A 130 -6.13 9.33 -30.85
CA VAL A 130 -7.19 8.43 -30.34
C VAL A 130 -6.58 7.12 -29.84
N VAL A 131 -5.76 6.45 -30.66
CA VAL A 131 -5.11 5.19 -30.28
C VAL A 131 -4.25 5.39 -29.03
N ASN A 132 -3.43 6.45 -28.99
CA ASN A 132 -2.62 6.76 -27.82
C ASN A 132 -3.44 7.05 -26.56
N LEU A 133 -4.57 7.74 -26.70
CA LEU A 133 -5.46 8.01 -25.57
C LEU A 133 -6.07 6.72 -25.04
N LEU A 134 -6.57 5.86 -25.92
CA LEU A 134 -7.15 4.56 -25.56
C LEU A 134 -6.11 3.63 -24.93
N ASP A 135 -4.91 3.52 -25.50
CA ASP A 135 -3.84 2.68 -24.97
C ASP A 135 -3.35 3.15 -23.60
N ARG A 136 -3.24 4.47 -23.40
CA ARG A 136 -2.89 5.06 -22.10
C ARG A 136 -3.99 4.80 -21.09
N THR A 137 -5.25 5.04 -21.44
CA THR A 137 -6.40 4.79 -20.56
C THR A 137 -6.47 3.30 -20.19
N ARG A 138 -6.32 2.39 -21.15
CA ARG A 138 -6.28 0.95 -20.93
C ARG A 138 -5.15 0.55 -19.99
N SER A 139 -3.95 1.12 -20.17
CA SER A 139 -2.80 0.85 -19.30
C SER A 139 -3.06 1.34 -17.87
N MET A 140 -3.66 2.52 -17.72
CA MET A 140 -4.06 3.02 -16.40
C MET A 140 -5.05 2.09 -15.71
N LEU A 141 -6.07 1.63 -16.43
CA LEU A 141 -7.11 0.77 -15.86
C LEU A 141 -6.54 -0.57 -15.36
N LYS A 142 -5.47 -1.08 -15.97
CA LYS A 142 -4.74 -2.26 -15.46
C LYS A 142 -4.08 -2.01 -14.10
N ASP A 143 -3.72 -0.76 -13.81
CA ASP A 143 -3.02 -0.38 -12.58
C ASP A 143 -3.96 0.11 -11.46
N VAL A 144 -5.24 0.40 -11.75
CA VAL A 144 -6.19 0.98 -10.78
C VAL A 144 -6.45 0.06 -9.58
N SER A 145 -6.40 -1.26 -9.76
CA SER A 145 -6.66 -2.22 -8.68
C SER A 145 -5.45 -2.47 -7.76
N LYS A 146 -4.31 -1.81 -8.00
CA LYS A 146 -3.07 -2.05 -7.28
C LYS A 146 -2.80 -0.94 -6.28
N LEU A 147 -2.69 -1.29 -4.99
CA LEU A 147 -2.13 -0.39 -4.00
C LEU A 147 -0.70 -0.01 -4.38
N ASN A 148 -0.44 1.29 -4.52
CA ASN A 148 0.85 1.81 -4.99
C ASN A 148 1.39 2.85 -4.01
N PHE A 149 2.41 2.45 -3.25
CA PHE A 149 3.09 3.27 -2.26
C PHE A 149 4.35 3.98 -2.80
N ASP A 150 4.68 3.77 -4.08
CA ASP A 150 5.85 4.39 -4.72
C ASP A 150 5.53 5.77 -5.32
N VAL A 151 4.27 5.97 -5.73
CA VAL A 151 3.81 7.21 -6.36
C VAL A 151 3.09 8.07 -5.31
N GLN A 152 3.67 9.22 -4.95
CA GLN A 152 3.13 10.12 -3.91
C GLN A 152 1.68 10.57 -4.15
N ILE A 153 1.26 10.60 -5.41
CA ILE A 153 -0.05 11.09 -5.87
C ILE A 153 -1.05 9.92 -6.04
N ALA A 154 -0.62 8.66 -5.90
CA ALA A 154 -1.49 7.52 -6.15
C ALA A 154 -2.55 7.32 -5.05
N MET A 155 -2.26 7.70 -3.80
CA MET A 155 -3.20 7.58 -2.67
C MET A 155 -3.17 8.85 -1.81
N SER A 156 -4.22 9.11 -1.04
CA SER A 156 -4.26 10.23 -0.07
C SER A 156 -3.38 9.95 1.16
N ASP A 157 -3.13 10.96 2.01
CA ASP A 157 -2.40 10.71 3.27
C ASP A 157 -3.27 9.92 4.27
N ASP A 158 -4.58 10.17 4.28
CA ASP A 158 -5.56 9.43 5.08
C ASP A 158 -5.57 7.95 4.71
N ASP A 159 -5.51 7.60 3.41
CA ASP A 159 -5.41 6.21 2.96
C ASP A 159 -4.11 5.55 3.46
N PHE A 160 -3.00 6.30 3.48
CA PHE A 160 -1.73 5.81 4.02
C PHE A 160 -1.86 5.46 5.51
N VAL A 161 -2.42 6.36 6.30
CA VAL A 161 -2.65 6.16 7.75
C VAL A 161 -3.64 5.02 7.98
N ASN A 162 -4.73 4.94 7.22
CA ASN A 162 -5.73 3.89 7.36
C ASN A 162 -5.17 2.50 7.02
N LEU A 163 -4.30 2.40 6.02
CA LEU A 163 -3.71 1.13 5.58
C LEU A 163 -2.48 0.72 6.39
N THR A 164 -1.62 1.67 6.79
CA THR A 164 -0.30 1.36 7.38
C THR A 164 -0.15 1.85 8.81
N GLY A 165 -0.98 2.80 9.25
CA GLY A 165 -0.83 3.51 10.52
C GLY A 165 0.18 4.66 10.51
N LEU A 166 0.81 4.93 9.35
CA LEU A 166 1.81 5.98 9.21
C LEU A 166 1.37 7.00 8.15
N THR A 167 1.74 8.27 8.36
CA THR A 167 1.64 9.29 7.31
C THR A 167 2.66 9.03 6.21
N LYS A 168 2.50 9.66 5.04
CA LYS A 168 3.48 9.54 3.93
C LYS A 168 4.89 9.95 4.34
N GLN A 169 5.01 10.98 5.17
CA GLN A 169 6.31 11.47 5.64
C GLN A 169 6.97 10.46 6.58
N GLN A 170 6.22 9.93 7.56
CA GLN A 170 6.72 8.89 8.46
C GLN A 170 7.14 7.63 7.69
N MET A 171 6.33 7.22 6.72
CA MET A 171 6.65 6.09 5.84
C MET A 171 7.96 6.30 5.08
N TYR A 172 8.23 7.53 4.61
CA TYR A 172 9.48 7.88 3.95
C TYR A 172 10.67 7.77 4.91
N VAL A 173 10.54 8.30 6.12
CA VAL A 173 11.58 8.21 7.17
C VAL A 173 11.87 6.76 7.51
N VAL A 174 10.86 5.93 7.77
CA VAL A 174 11.10 4.51 8.09
C VAL A 174 11.75 3.79 6.91
N ALA A 175 11.37 4.13 5.67
CA ALA A 175 11.94 3.52 4.48
C ALA A 175 13.44 3.83 4.28
N THR A 176 13.98 4.94 4.79
CA THR A 176 15.42 5.22 4.70
C THR A 176 16.26 4.26 5.54
N HIS A 177 15.67 3.64 6.56
CA HIS A 177 16.33 2.65 7.42
C HIS A 177 16.21 1.22 6.88
N VAL A 178 15.44 0.99 5.81
CA VAL A 178 15.26 -0.32 5.17
C VAL A 178 16.21 -0.46 3.97
N THR A 179 17.50 -0.55 4.24
CA THR A 179 18.58 -0.50 3.23
C THR A 179 18.94 -1.86 2.61
N ASP A 180 18.77 -2.96 3.35
CA ASP A 180 19.21 -4.31 2.94
C ASP A 180 18.22 -5.01 1.97
N SER A 181 17.14 -4.34 1.61
CA SER A 181 16.08 -4.90 0.79
C SER A 181 16.35 -4.69 -0.70
N ARG A 182 16.44 -5.79 -1.48
CA ARG A 182 16.52 -5.72 -2.95
C ARG A 182 15.40 -4.84 -3.51
N ASN A 183 15.79 -3.74 -4.15
CA ASN A 183 14.91 -2.83 -4.87
C ASN A 183 14.77 -3.33 -6.31
N SER A 184 13.54 -3.58 -6.76
CA SER A 184 13.25 -4.02 -8.13
C SER A 184 12.00 -3.31 -8.63
N GLU A 185 11.80 -3.26 -9.95
CA GLU A 185 10.61 -2.64 -10.55
C GLU A 185 9.29 -3.29 -10.07
N VAL A 186 9.33 -4.58 -9.70
CA VAL A 186 8.18 -5.31 -9.19
C VAL A 186 7.99 -5.12 -7.68
N ARG A 187 9.09 -4.86 -6.96
CA ARG A 187 9.14 -4.84 -5.50
C ARG A 187 10.10 -3.75 -5.02
N SER A 188 9.56 -2.56 -4.78
CA SER A 188 10.31 -1.47 -4.16
C SER A 188 10.42 -1.64 -2.64
N ILE A 189 11.37 -0.94 -2.02
CA ILE A 189 11.53 -0.89 -0.56
C ILE A 189 10.22 -0.41 0.11
N ARG A 190 9.61 0.66 -0.43
CA ARG A 190 8.36 1.21 0.11
C ARG A 190 7.20 0.25 -0.01
N THR A 191 7.08 -0.44 -1.14
CA THR A 191 6.05 -1.47 -1.34
C THR A 191 6.24 -2.62 -0.34
N CYS A 192 7.47 -3.01 -0.01
CA CYS A 192 7.71 -4.06 0.99
C CYS A 192 7.33 -3.65 2.39
N LEU A 193 7.77 -2.46 2.77
CA LEU A 193 7.42 -1.87 4.05
C LEU A 193 5.89 -1.73 4.16
N ALA A 194 5.23 -1.29 3.08
CA ALA A 194 3.78 -1.14 3.05
C ALA A 194 3.08 -2.49 3.21
N ILE A 195 3.52 -3.52 2.48
CA ILE A 195 2.96 -4.88 2.63
C ILE A 195 3.10 -5.38 4.06
N LEU A 196 4.25 -5.16 4.70
CA LEU A 196 4.47 -5.53 6.10
C LEU A 196 3.52 -4.77 7.03
N LEU A 197 3.45 -3.44 6.92
CA LEU A 197 2.63 -2.61 7.80
C LEU A 197 1.12 -2.87 7.61
N VAL A 198 0.66 -2.98 6.36
CA VAL A 198 -0.73 -3.38 6.07
C VAL A 198 -1.03 -4.74 6.68
N LYS A 199 -0.11 -5.70 6.56
CA LYS A 199 -0.30 -7.03 7.13
C LYS A 199 -0.40 -6.99 8.66
N LEU A 200 0.45 -6.21 9.33
CA LEU A 200 0.44 -6.06 10.79
C LEU A 200 -0.83 -5.36 11.25
N ARG A 201 -1.28 -4.33 10.53
CA ARG A 201 -2.48 -3.55 10.89
C ARG A 201 -3.79 -4.27 10.65
N THR A 202 -3.89 -5.02 9.55
CA THR A 202 -5.16 -5.63 9.10
C THR A 202 -5.28 -7.13 9.37
N GLY A 203 -4.18 -7.81 9.70
CA GLY A 203 -4.17 -9.26 9.90
C GLY A 203 -4.46 -10.08 8.63
N LEU A 204 -4.48 -9.46 7.45
CA LEU A 204 -4.90 -10.13 6.21
C LEU A 204 -3.96 -11.27 5.77
N SER A 205 -4.55 -12.25 5.10
CA SER A 205 -3.83 -13.39 4.53
C SER A 205 -2.95 -12.98 3.35
N ASN A 206 -1.91 -13.75 3.07
CA ASN A 206 -0.99 -13.47 1.94
C ASN A 206 -1.68 -13.61 0.57
N THR A 207 -2.82 -14.27 0.49
CA THR A 207 -3.63 -14.37 -0.74
C THR A 207 -4.39 -13.07 -0.97
N ILE A 208 -5.07 -12.55 0.05
CA ILE A 208 -5.80 -11.27 -0.04
C ILE A 208 -4.82 -10.11 -0.28
N LEU A 209 -3.71 -10.06 0.45
CA LEU A 209 -2.65 -9.08 0.20
C LEU A 209 -2.08 -9.23 -1.23
N GLY A 210 -1.99 -10.46 -1.73
CA GLY A 210 -1.59 -10.70 -3.11
C GLY A 210 -2.54 -10.05 -4.12
N THR A 211 -3.85 -10.13 -3.87
CA THR A 211 -4.86 -9.45 -4.69
C THR A 211 -4.75 -7.93 -4.60
N LEU A 212 -4.67 -7.36 -3.39
CA LEU A 212 -4.60 -5.90 -3.16
C LEU A 212 -3.35 -5.25 -3.77
N PHE A 213 -2.21 -5.94 -3.69
CA PHE A 213 -0.95 -5.45 -4.25
C PHE A 213 -0.67 -5.98 -5.66
N SER A 214 -1.59 -6.77 -6.23
CA SER A 214 -1.40 -7.45 -7.52
C SER A 214 -0.07 -8.22 -7.62
N LEU A 215 0.25 -8.97 -6.55
CA LEU A 215 1.46 -9.79 -6.42
C LEU A 215 1.09 -11.24 -6.09
N LYS A 216 1.90 -12.19 -6.55
CA LYS A 216 1.77 -13.60 -6.13
C LYS A 216 2.08 -13.75 -4.63
N SER A 217 1.41 -14.66 -3.93
CA SER A 217 1.56 -14.81 -2.48
C SER A 217 2.98 -15.11 -2.00
N TYR A 218 3.83 -15.74 -2.82
CA TYR A 218 5.25 -15.93 -2.48
C TYR A 218 6.04 -14.61 -2.49
N ASN A 219 5.69 -13.66 -3.37
CA ASN A 219 6.28 -12.32 -3.39
C ASN A 219 5.86 -11.54 -2.14
N ILE A 220 4.61 -11.66 -1.71
CA ILE A 220 4.15 -11.09 -0.44
C ILE A 220 4.97 -11.63 0.73
N ARG A 221 5.14 -12.96 0.82
CA ARG A 221 5.92 -13.59 1.89
C ARG A 221 7.37 -13.10 1.91
N ARG A 222 8.01 -13.05 0.74
CA ARG A 222 9.38 -12.51 0.60
C ARG A 222 9.46 -11.03 0.97
N ALA A 223 8.47 -10.24 0.57
CA ALA A 223 8.39 -8.82 0.90
C ALA A 223 8.31 -8.57 2.41
N VAL A 224 7.40 -9.27 3.08
CA VAL A 224 7.23 -9.23 4.54
C VAL A 224 8.52 -9.64 5.24
N HIS A 225 9.12 -10.77 4.84
CA HIS A 225 10.35 -11.25 5.45
C HIS A 225 11.49 -10.24 5.31
N SER A 226 11.77 -9.79 4.09
CA SER A 226 12.87 -8.85 3.82
C SER A 226 12.69 -7.49 4.50
N ALA A 227 11.47 -6.95 4.56
CA ALA A 227 11.21 -5.72 5.29
C ALA A 227 11.43 -5.91 6.80
N ARG A 228 10.94 -7.03 7.36
CA ARG A 228 11.09 -7.34 8.78
C ARG A 228 12.55 -7.50 9.20
N GLU A 229 13.33 -8.32 8.49
CA GLU A 229 14.74 -8.53 8.83
C GLU A 229 15.52 -7.21 8.77
N SER A 230 15.27 -6.39 7.75
CA SER A 230 15.93 -5.09 7.63
C SER A 230 15.54 -4.11 8.75
N LEU A 231 14.27 -4.09 9.19
CA LEU A 231 13.85 -3.28 10.33
C LEU A 231 14.48 -3.78 11.64
N ILE A 232 14.50 -5.09 11.88
CA ILE A 232 15.12 -5.67 13.09
C ILE A 232 16.61 -5.33 13.16
N LYS A 233 17.29 -5.33 12.03
CA LYS A 233 18.73 -5.08 11.97
C LYS A 233 19.07 -3.59 12.07
N ASN A 234 18.34 -2.72 11.37
CA ASN A 234 18.78 -1.34 11.13
C ASN A 234 17.89 -0.28 11.82
N PHE A 235 16.62 -0.60 12.11
CA PHE A 235 15.69 0.34 12.71
C PHE A 235 15.53 0.08 14.22
N VAL A 236 15.31 -1.18 14.61
CA VAL A 236 15.08 -1.53 16.02
C VAL A 236 16.23 -1.10 16.92
N PRO A 237 17.52 -1.38 16.64
CA PRO A 237 18.60 -1.03 17.56
C PRO A 237 18.76 0.47 17.77
N SER A 238 18.36 1.28 16.78
CA SER A 238 18.51 2.73 16.79
C SER A 238 17.29 3.47 17.37
N PHE A 239 16.10 2.85 17.40
CA PHE A 239 14.86 3.55 17.75
C PHE A 239 13.94 2.81 18.73
N LEU A 240 14.10 1.49 18.93
CA LEU A 240 13.17 0.67 19.75
C LEU A 240 13.87 -0.31 20.70
N GLY A 241 15.12 -0.68 20.44
CA GLY A 241 15.86 -1.70 21.18
C GLY A 241 16.55 -1.13 22.41
N PHE A 242 16.85 -1.94 23.42
CA PHE A 242 17.37 -1.44 24.72
C PHE A 242 18.64 -0.57 24.66
N ASN A 243 19.38 -0.61 23.55
CA ASN A 243 20.61 0.15 23.36
C ASN A 243 20.40 1.59 22.88
N HIS A 244 19.18 1.96 22.41
CA HIS A 244 18.94 3.30 21.86
C HIS A 244 18.75 4.39 22.92
N MET A 245 18.55 4.00 24.18
CA MET A 245 18.22 4.92 25.27
C MET A 245 18.89 4.50 26.57
N SER A 246 19.46 5.47 27.29
CA SER A 246 20.02 5.22 28.61
C SER A 246 18.91 5.07 29.66
N HIS A 247 19.23 4.37 30.75
CA HIS A 247 18.31 4.19 31.87
C HIS A 247 17.75 5.50 32.43
N SER A 248 18.61 6.51 32.60
CA SER A 248 18.19 7.80 33.17
C SER A 248 17.18 8.51 32.26
N VAL A 249 17.43 8.50 30.95
CA VAL A 249 16.51 9.07 29.97
C VAL A 249 15.18 8.33 30.00
N PHE A 250 15.20 6.99 30.06
CA PHE A 250 13.99 6.18 30.15
C PHE A 250 13.16 6.47 31.42
N ALA A 251 13.79 6.47 32.59
CA ALA A 251 13.11 6.76 33.86
C ALA A 251 12.50 8.16 33.89
N GLN A 252 13.16 9.14 33.26
CA GLN A 252 12.66 10.52 33.18
C GLN A 252 11.53 10.68 32.17
N SER A 253 11.70 10.18 30.95
CA SER A 253 10.82 10.51 29.80
C SER A 253 9.74 9.47 29.48
N HIS A 254 9.91 8.22 29.94
CA HIS A 254 9.01 7.11 29.60
C HIS A 254 8.30 6.49 30.81
N THR A 255 8.43 7.09 32.00
CA THR A 255 7.66 6.71 33.20
C THR A 255 6.71 7.84 33.57
N THR A 256 5.41 7.57 33.61
CA THR A 256 4.40 8.59 33.93
C THR A 256 4.53 9.05 35.39
N PRO A 257 4.21 10.33 35.70
CA PRO A 257 4.23 10.82 37.09
C PRO A 257 3.42 9.94 38.04
N THR A 258 2.25 9.48 37.60
CA THR A 258 1.38 8.56 38.35
C THR A 258 2.08 7.24 38.69
N ALA A 259 2.77 6.61 37.73
CA ALA A 259 3.50 5.38 37.98
C ALA A 259 4.68 5.58 38.96
N LYS A 260 5.34 6.74 38.92
CA LYS A 260 6.40 7.10 39.87
C LYS A 260 5.87 7.22 41.30
N THR A 261 4.77 7.94 41.48
CA THR A 261 4.18 8.12 42.81
C THR A 261 3.70 6.79 43.40
N LEU A 262 3.11 5.92 42.58
CA LEU A 262 2.57 4.64 43.05
C LEU A 262 3.63 3.57 43.32
N PHE A 263 4.67 3.48 42.47
CA PHE A 263 5.56 2.30 42.47
C PHE A 263 7.03 2.60 42.79
N THR A 264 7.44 3.87 42.81
CA THR A 264 8.86 4.23 43.02
C THR A 264 9.10 5.10 44.25
N GLY A 265 8.06 5.48 44.99
CA GLY A 265 8.19 6.38 46.14
C GLY A 265 8.79 7.74 45.75
N ASN A 266 8.45 8.24 44.56
CA ASN A 266 9.00 9.46 43.95
C ASN A 266 10.52 9.42 43.67
N ASN A 267 11.13 8.24 43.54
CA ASN A 267 12.51 8.13 43.09
C ASN A 267 12.59 8.33 41.56
N GLU A 268 13.31 9.37 41.12
CA GLU A 268 13.43 9.73 39.70
C GLU A 268 14.32 8.79 38.88
N ASP A 269 15.20 8.02 39.51
CA ASP A 269 16.08 7.05 38.87
C ASP A 269 15.53 5.62 38.96
N THR A 270 14.20 5.48 39.05
CA THR A 270 13.53 4.17 39.03
C THR A 270 12.63 4.09 37.81
N ALA A 271 12.93 3.13 36.94
CA ALA A 271 12.11 2.83 35.78
C ALA A 271 10.97 1.88 36.17
N VAL A 272 9.74 2.23 35.78
CA VAL A 272 8.58 1.33 35.91
C VAL A 272 8.32 0.68 34.56
N LEU A 273 8.29 -0.65 34.54
CA LEU A 273 8.00 -1.41 33.34
C LEU A 273 6.72 -2.21 33.55
N ILE A 274 5.74 -1.96 32.69
CA ILE A 274 4.53 -2.76 32.62
C ILE A 274 4.77 -3.80 31.52
N LEU A 275 4.88 -5.05 31.92
CA LEU A 275 5.03 -6.16 31.01
C LEU A 275 3.65 -6.77 30.81
N ASP A 276 3.10 -6.56 29.62
CA ASP A 276 1.95 -7.34 29.18
C ASP A 276 2.38 -8.80 29.02
N GLY A 277 1.91 -9.63 29.95
CA GLY A 277 2.23 -11.04 30.04
C GLY A 277 1.20 -11.95 29.39
N THR A 278 0.43 -11.45 28.42
CA THR A 278 -0.55 -12.24 27.64
C THR A 278 0.04 -13.53 27.04
N TYR A 279 1.36 -13.69 27.00
CA TYR A 279 2.05 -14.90 26.53
C TYR A 279 3.04 -15.54 27.52
N ILE A 280 3.13 -15.08 28.78
CA ILE A 280 4.08 -15.65 29.75
C ILE A 280 3.76 -17.13 30.04
N TYR A 281 2.48 -17.49 30.06
CA TYR A 281 2.02 -18.86 30.31
C TYR A 281 1.75 -19.69 29.05
N ILE A 282 1.79 -19.06 27.87
CA ILE A 282 1.62 -19.76 26.61
C ILE A 282 3.02 -19.90 26.01
N GLN A 283 3.69 -21.02 26.27
CA GLN A 283 4.78 -21.44 25.39
C GLN A 283 4.26 -21.28 23.97
N LYS A 284 4.96 -20.50 23.12
CA LYS A 284 4.64 -20.37 21.70
C LYS A 284 4.71 -21.78 21.09
N SER A 285 3.63 -22.52 21.21
CA SER A 285 3.54 -23.82 20.62
C SER A 285 3.51 -23.56 19.12
N SER A 286 4.23 -24.39 18.38
CA SER A 286 4.12 -24.55 16.94
C SER A 286 2.67 -24.86 16.47
N TYR A 287 1.70 -24.89 17.39
CA TYR A 287 0.31 -25.28 17.23
C TYR A 287 -0.66 -24.12 17.49
N HIS A 288 -0.88 -23.33 16.43
CA HIS A 288 -1.86 -22.23 16.35
C HIS A 288 -3.33 -22.64 16.68
N LYS A 289 -3.61 -23.94 16.82
CA LYS A 289 -4.93 -24.49 17.15
C LYS A 289 -5.32 -24.28 18.61
N PHE A 290 -4.37 -24.27 19.55
CA PHE A 290 -4.66 -24.08 20.98
C PHE A 290 -4.98 -22.62 21.31
N GLN A 291 -4.19 -21.66 20.81
CA GLN A 291 -4.48 -20.23 20.95
C GLN A 291 -5.86 -19.85 20.41
N LYS A 292 -6.30 -20.43 19.28
CA LYS A 292 -7.65 -20.20 18.76
C LYS A 292 -8.77 -20.79 19.61
N LYS A 293 -8.48 -21.86 20.37
CA LYS A 293 -9.45 -22.47 21.29
C LYS A 293 -9.62 -21.66 22.57
N THR A 294 -8.58 -20.95 23.00
CA THR A 294 -8.60 -20.08 24.19
C THR A 294 -9.04 -18.64 23.86
N TYR A 295 -9.44 -18.35 22.62
CA TYR A 295 -9.92 -17.04 22.19
C TYR A 295 -11.44 -16.94 22.37
N SER A 296 -11.90 -16.01 23.20
CA SER A 296 -13.32 -15.75 23.39
C SER A 296 -13.82 -14.78 22.32
N TYR A 297 -14.71 -15.24 21.44
CA TYR A 297 -15.34 -14.39 20.43
C TYR A 297 -16.30 -13.34 21.02
N VAL A 298 -16.72 -13.51 22.28
CA VAL A 298 -17.63 -12.59 22.98
C VAL A 298 -16.86 -11.39 23.55
N ILE A 299 -15.64 -11.62 24.03
CA ILE A 299 -14.79 -10.59 24.64
C ILE A 299 -13.80 -10.01 23.61
N GLY A 300 -13.49 -10.77 22.55
CA GLY A 300 -12.54 -10.37 21.53
C GLY A 300 -11.07 -10.65 21.89
N GLU A 301 -10.82 -11.35 23.01
CA GLU A 301 -9.50 -11.56 23.61
C GLU A 301 -9.24 -13.03 24.01
N LEU A 302 -7.98 -13.34 24.33
CA LEU A 302 -7.56 -14.64 24.85
C LEU A 302 -7.93 -14.76 26.34
N ILE A 303 -8.51 -15.88 26.75
CA ILE A 303 -9.03 -16.11 28.12
C ILE A 303 -7.90 -16.24 29.18
N VAL A 304 -6.63 -16.27 28.77
CA VAL A 304 -5.47 -16.35 29.67
C VAL A 304 -4.66 -15.06 29.56
N GLU A 305 -5.01 -14.07 30.36
CA GLU A 305 -4.23 -12.84 30.54
C GLU A 305 -3.54 -12.86 31.90
N GLY A 306 -2.21 -12.83 31.92
CA GLY A 306 -1.43 -12.55 33.13
C GLY A 306 -0.67 -11.24 32.91
N GLY A 307 -0.96 -10.19 33.67
CA GLY A 307 -0.15 -8.97 33.68
C GLY A 307 0.92 -9.07 34.76
N SER A 308 2.12 -8.56 34.50
CA SER A 308 3.18 -8.46 35.51
C SER A 308 3.79 -7.06 35.49
N ILE A 309 3.87 -6.42 36.66
CA ILE A 309 4.56 -5.13 36.81
C ILE A 309 5.96 -5.42 37.34
N LEU A 310 6.98 -4.91 36.64
CA LEU A 310 8.38 -5.04 37.01
C LEU A 310 8.94 -3.68 37.38
N CYS A 311 9.40 -3.53 38.63
CA CYS A 311 10.16 -2.37 39.08
C CYS A 311 11.63 -2.76 39.22
N LYS A 312 12.54 -2.07 38.51
CA LYS A 312 13.98 -2.37 38.55
C LYS A 312 14.76 -1.18 39.08
N LYS A 313 15.47 -1.37 40.20
CA LYS A 313 16.44 -0.40 40.75
C LYS A 313 17.85 -0.76 40.31
N ARG A 314 18.72 0.24 40.11
CA ARG A 314 20.05 0.10 39.46
C ARG A 314 20.99 -0.97 40.06
N LYS A 315 20.75 -1.48 41.26
CA LYS A 315 21.42 -2.66 41.81
C LYS A 315 20.42 -3.46 42.67
N SER A 316 20.42 -4.77 42.43
CA SER A 316 19.87 -5.87 43.24
C SER A 316 18.37 -6.05 43.48
N ASP A 317 17.49 -5.06 43.32
CA ASP A 317 16.08 -5.27 43.66
C ASP A 317 15.15 -5.20 42.44
N VAL A 318 14.56 -6.35 42.12
CA VAL A 318 13.44 -6.50 41.17
C VAL A 318 12.23 -6.95 41.97
N VAL A 319 11.24 -6.08 42.10
CA VAL A 319 10.00 -6.40 42.81
C VAL A 319 8.93 -6.78 41.78
N TYR A 320 8.41 -8.00 41.92
CA TYR A 320 7.32 -8.52 41.10
C TYR A 320 5.99 -8.37 41.84
N TYR A 321 5.00 -7.82 41.14
CA TYR A 321 3.60 -7.85 41.58
C TYR A 321 2.79 -8.69 40.61
N ASP A 322 2.29 -9.84 41.08
CA ASP A 322 1.30 -10.66 40.37
C ASP A 322 -0.10 -10.27 40.87
N TYR A 323 -0.97 -9.84 39.96
CA TYR A 323 -2.35 -9.45 40.28
C TYR A 323 -3.23 -10.62 40.74
N ARG A 324 -2.78 -11.88 40.59
CA ARG A 324 -3.59 -13.05 40.95
C ARG A 324 -3.26 -13.65 42.32
N HIS A 325 -2.11 -13.35 42.91
CA HIS A 325 -1.73 -13.90 44.23
C HIS A 325 -1.23 -12.78 45.13
N SER A 326 -1.86 -12.62 46.29
CA SER A 326 -1.57 -11.62 47.32
C SER A 326 -0.26 -11.86 48.09
N SER A 327 0.75 -12.44 47.44
CA SER A 327 2.05 -12.76 48.04
C SER A 327 3.18 -12.31 47.10
N PRO A 328 4.10 -11.42 47.55
CA PRO A 328 5.28 -11.07 46.76
C PRO A 328 6.24 -12.25 46.68
N PHE A 329 6.68 -12.60 45.47
CA PHE A 329 7.75 -13.57 45.23
C PHE A 329 9.01 -12.84 44.73
N ILE A 330 10.15 -13.13 45.35
CA ILE A 330 11.47 -12.62 44.93
C ILE A 330 12.12 -13.71 44.08
N LEU A 331 12.22 -13.48 42.76
CA LEU A 331 13.05 -14.30 41.88
C LEU A 331 14.43 -13.65 41.75
N PHE A 332 15.46 -14.28 42.31
CA PHE A 332 16.85 -13.87 42.10
C PHE A 332 17.24 -14.06 40.63
N GLY A 333 17.89 -13.04 40.07
CA GLY A 333 18.20 -12.92 38.66
C GLY A 333 19.01 -14.08 38.09
N ILE A 334 18.60 -14.53 36.89
CA ILE A 334 19.43 -15.35 36.02
C ILE A 334 20.26 -14.38 35.16
N LYS A 335 21.58 -14.57 35.19
CA LYS A 335 22.62 -13.76 34.53
C LYS A 335 22.41 -13.57 33.03
#